data_AF-A0A1X9SVU7-F1
#
_entry.id   AF-A0A1X9SVU7-F1
#
_cell.length_a   1.000
_cell.length_b   1.000
_cell.length_c   1.000
_cell.angle_alpha   90.00
_cell.angle_beta   90.00
_cell.angle_gamma   90.00
#
_symmetry.space_group_name_H-M   'P 1'
#
loop_
_entity.id
_entity.type
_entity.pdbx_description
1 polymer ?
#
loop_
_entity_poly.entity_id
_entity_poly.type
_entity_poly.pdbx_seq_one_letter_code
_entity_poly.pdbx_strand_id
1 'polypeptide(L)'
;MKIGYITQKSFTKDSETITYLSGSMQVLGIANMLEFTITESNSDNPNSPTYYIKLPRLKSNLANNIIIGSLWLRTSQSGNEYMSGYIDSPIFSGGRIEIICFKPYADDNPAILWNIIWEPAKKQKEQTTQTAVPDLEPTQPKVTPKDLHSGVADDSIPF
;
A
#
# COMPACT_ATOMS: atom_id res chain seq x y z
N MET A 1 -10.71 -8.09 -6.12
CA MET A 1 -10.68 -9.56 -5.90
C MET A 1 -10.72 -9.82 -4.41
N LYS A 2 -11.68 -10.62 -3.91
CA LYS A 2 -11.74 -11.01 -2.48
C LYS A 2 -10.59 -11.98 -2.20
N ILE A 3 -9.75 -11.64 -1.23
CA ILE A 3 -8.56 -12.42 -0.88
C ILE A 3 -8.62 -12.93 0.55
N GLY A 4 -9.61 -12.54 1.35
CA GLY A 4 -9.66 -12.92 2.74
C GLY A 4 -10.84 -12.32 3.47
N TYR A 5 -10.82 -12.47 4.79
CA TYR A 5 -11.85 -11.98 5.68
C TYR A 5 -11.30 -11.74 7.09
N ILE A 6 -12.06 -10.99 7.89
CA ILE A 6 -11.80 -10.74 9.30
C ILE A 6 -13.00 -11.26 10.09
N THR A 7 -12.73 -12.05 11.12
CA THR A 7 -13.73 -12.51 12.10
C THR A 7 -13.34 -12.08 13.51
N GLN A 8 -14.29 -12.17 14.44
CA GLN A 8 -13.99 -12.07 15.86
C GLN A 8 -13.75 -13.47 16.43
N LYS A 9 -12.63 -13.63 17.14
CA LYS A 9 -12.30 -14.84 17.91
C LYS A 9 -12.20 -14.48 19.39
N SER A 10 -12.35 -15.48 20.24
CA SER A 10 -12.11 -15.34 21.67
C SER A 10 -11.34 -16.53 22.20
N PHE A 11 -10.57 -16.32 23.27
CA PHE A 11 -9.98 -17.40 24.04
C PHE A 11 -10.04 -17.06 25.52
N THR A 12 -10.19 -18.07 26.36
CA THR A 12 -10.18 -17.90 27.81
C THR A 12 -8.78 -18.17 28.33
N LYS A 13 -8.25 -17.22 29.09
CA LYS A 13 -6.99 -17.36 29.82
C LYS A 13 -7.20 -16.84 31.23
N ASP A 14 -6.80 -17.62 32.23
CA ASP A 14 -6.86 -17.24 33.65
C ASP A 14 -8.26 -16.72 34.07
N SER A 15 -9.33 -17.39 33.57
CA SER A 15 -10.74 -17.04 33.78
C SER A 15 -11.23 -15.73 33.12
N GLU A 16 -10.38 -15.07 32.33
CA GLU A 16 -10.74 -13.92 31.51
C GLU A 16 -10.96 -14.34 30.05
N THR A 17 -12.10 -13.94 29.46
CA THR A 17 -12.36 -14.15 28.04
C THR A 17 -11.83 -12.96 27.25
N ILE A 18 -10.74 -13.18 26.51
CA ILE A 18 -10.12 -12.18 25.68
C ILE A 18 -10.67 -12.32 24.27
N THR A 19 -11.30 -11.24 23.78
CA THR A 19 -11.84 -11.15 22.42
C THR A 19 -10.87 -10.39 21.54
N TYR A 20 -10.67 -10.84 20.30
CA TYR A 20 -9.76 -10.22 19.35
C TYR A 20 -10.24 -10.40 17.90
N LEU A 21 -9.80 -9.49 17.02
CA LEU A 21 -10.05 -9.58 15.59
C LEU A 21 -8.97 -10.44 14.93
N SER A 22 -9.39 -11.46 14.19
CA SER A 22 -8.54 -12.38 13.45
C SER A 22 -8.78 -12.20 11.96
N GLY A 23 -7.72 -11.91 11.21
CA GLY A 23 -7.74 -11.89 9.76
C GLY A 23 -7.15 -13.17 9.17
N SER A 24 -7.73 -13.62 8.07
CA SER A 24 -7.24 -14.72 7.26
C SER A 24 -7.26 -14.30 5.80
N MET A 25 -6.13 -14.38 5.11
CA MET A 25 -6.05 -14.01 3.70
C MET A 25 -5.16 -14.93 2.87
N GLN A 26 -5.56 -15.14 1.63
CA GLN A 26 -4.78 -15.80 0.61
C GLN A 26 -3.80 -14.81 -0.01
N VAL A 27 -2.54 -15.20 -0.03
CA VAL A 27 -1.46 -14.48 -0.70
C VAL A 27 -1.04 -15.31 -1.90
N LEU A 28 -1.11 -14.72 -3.10
CA LEU A 28 -0.73 -15.44 -4.33
C LEU A 28 0.71 -15.93 -4.24
N GLY A 29 0.95 -17.18 -4.64
CA GLY A 29 2.27 -17.83 -4.55
C GLY A 29 2.58 -18.43 -3.18
N ILE A 30 1.71 -18.27 -2.18
CA ILE A 30 1.82 -18.94 -0.88
C ILE A 30 0.67 -19.95 -0.75
N ALA A 31 1.01 -21.21 -0.45
CA ALA A 31 0.02 -22.29 -0.38
C ALA A 31 -0.95 -22.15 0.80
N ASN A 32 -0.48 -21.54 1.91
CA ASN A 32 -1.26 -21.38 3.12
C ASN A 32 -1.86 -19.99 3.22
N MET A 33 -3.04 -19.89 3.86
CA MET A 33 -3.61 -18.61 4.27
C MET A 33 -2.68 -17.95 5.29
N LEU A 34 -2.43 -16.66 5.10
CA LEU A 34 -1.80 -15.81 6.08
C LEU A 34 -2.83 -15.50 7.17
N GLU A 35 -2.59 -16.02 8.37
CA GLU A 35 -3.35 -15.68 9.57
C GLU A 35 -2.67 -14.52 10.31
N PHE A 36 -3.47 -13.55 10.74
CA PHE A 36 -2.99 -12.38 11.47
C PHE A 36 -4.03 -11.90 12.49
N THR A 37 -3.59 -11.04 13.39
CA THR A 37 -4.44 -10.37 14.39
C THR A 37 -4.50 -8.89 14.10
N ILE A 38 -5.65 -8.28 14.36
CA ILE A 38 -5.84 -6.83 14.26
C ILE A 38 -5.99 -6.27 15.66
N THR A 39 -5.24 -5.22 15.98
CA THR A 39 -5.28 -4.54 17.28
C THR A 39 -5.38 -3.04 17.08
N GLU A 40 -6.20 -2.36 17.86
CA GLU A 40 -6.25 -0.89 17.89
C GLU A 40 -4.89 -0.29 18.23
N SER A 41 -4.57 0.85 17.61
CA SER A 41 -3.29 1.53 17.79
C SER A 41 -3.24 2.39 19.05
N ASN A 42 -4.39 2.79 19.60
CA ASN A 42 -4.54 3.66 20.77
C ASN A 42 -3.60 4.89 20.74
N SER A 43 -3.62 5.62 19.62
CA SER A 43 -2.78 6.81 19.41
C SER A 43 -3.63 8.06 19.30
N ASP A 44 -3.20 9.14 19.96
CA ASP A 44 -3.84 10.46 19.87
C ASP A 44 -3.49 11.23 18.58
N ASN A 45 -2.56 10.71 17.77
CA ASN A 45 -2.16 11.33 16.52
C ASN A 45 -3.17 11.00 15.40
N PRO A 46 -3.82 12.00 14.78
CA PRO A 46 -4.82 11.78 13.73
C PRO A 46 -4.26 11.11 12.46
N ASN A 47 -2.93 11.17 12.26
CA ASN A 47 -2.27 10.51 11.14
C ASN A 47 -1.90 9.05 11.45
N SER A 48 -2.01 8.61 12.71
CA SER A 48 -1.75 7.22 13.08
C SER A 48 -2.80 6.29 12.47
N PRO A 49 -2.44 5.03 12.18
CA PRO A 49 -3.42 4.04 11.78
C PRO A 49 -4.42 3.80 12.90
N THR A 50 -5.66 3.46 12.56
CA THR A 50 -6.68 3.05 13.54
C THR A 50 -6.34 1.68 14.11
N TYR A 51 -5.82 0.78 13.26
CA TYR A 51 -5.44 -0.57 13.65
C TYR A 51 -4.08 -0.98 13.10
N TYR A 52 -3.36 -1.78 13.87
CA TYR A 52 -2.17 -2.51 13.44
C TYR A 52 -2.53 -3.95 13.07
N ILE A 53 -1.93 -4.42 11.98
CA ILE A 53 -1.94 -5.82 11.57
C ILE A 53 -0.71 -6.50 12.16
N LYS A 54 -0.90 -7.58 12.90
CA LYS A 54 0.16 -8.29 13.61
C LYS A 54 0.19 -9.76 13.23
N LEU A 55 1.39 -10.29 13.00
CA LEU A 55 1.57 -11.74 12.92
C LEU A 55 1.39 -12.38 14.30
N PRO A 56 0.78 -13.57 14.36
CA PRO A 56 0.74 -14.34 15.59
C PRO A 56 2.17 -14.66 16.02
N ARG A 57 2.40 -14.70 17.34
CA ARG A 57 3.68 -15.08 17.90
C ARG A 57 4.13 -16.43 17.34
N LEU A 58 5.30 -16.46 16.71
CA LEU A 58 5.93 -17.71 16.27
C LEU A 58 6.29 -18.53 17.52
N LYS A 59 6.21 -19.86 17.42
CA LYS A 59 6.46 -20.79 18.55
C LYS A 59 7.84 -20.61 19.20
N SER A 60 8.80 -20.02 18.50
CA SER A 60 10.05 -19.59 19.11
C SER A 60 9.80 -18.30 19.91
N ASN A 61 10.02 -18.33 21.22
CA ASN A 61 9.91 -17.17 22.12
C ASN A 61 10.82 -15.97 21.77
N LEU A 62 11.52 -16.02 20.63
CA LEU A 62 12.53 -15.08 20.18
C LEU A 62 11.98 -13.71 19.76
N ALA A 63 10.71 -13.60 19.39
CA ALA A 63 10.10 -12.33 19.03
C ALA A 63 8.68 -12.22 19.59
N ASN A 64 8.32 -10.99 20.00
CA ASN A 64 6.94 -10.60 20.26
C ASN A 64 6.15 -10.54 18.95
N ASN A 65 4.85 -10.27 19.04
CA ASN A 65 3.99 -10.06 17.86
C ASN A 65 4.62 -9.01 16.94
N ILE A 66 4.84 -9.38 15.68
CA ILE A 66 5.45 -8.49 14.67
C ILE A 66 4.34 -7.70 14.00
N ILE A 67 4.43 -6.37 14.01
CA ILE A 67 3.55 -5.51 13.23
C ILE A 67 3.99 -5.62 11.77
N ILE A 68 3.06 -6.01 10.90
CA ILE A 68 3.31 -6.21 9.47
C ILE A 68 2.44 -5.30 8.60
N GLY A 69 1.70 -4.38 9.20
CA GLY A 69 0.78 -3.56 8.43
C GLY A 69 -0.06 -2.65 9.29
N SER A 70 -0.75 -1.75 8.60
CA SER A 70 -1.51 -0.66 9.19
C SER A 70 -2.82 -0.48 8.44
N LEU A 71 -3.90 -0.24 9.17
CA LEU A 71 -5.24 0.02 8.64
C LEU A 71 -5.80 1.31 9.23
N TRP A 72 -6.39 2.13 8.37
CA TRP A 72 -7.15 3.31 8.74
C TRP A 72 -8.63 3.03 8.50
N LEU A 73 -9.45 3.25 9.54
CA LEU A 73 -10.89 3.28 9.40
C LEU A 73 -11.28 4.57 8.66
N ARG A 74 -12.11 4.42 7.63
CA ARG A 74 -12.54 5.50 6.74
C ARG A 74 -14.03 5.38 6.48
N THR A 75 -14.62 6.49 6.08
CA THR A 75 -16.02 6.56 5.67
C THR A 75 -16.06 6.97 4.20
N SER A 76 -16.82 6.25 3.39
CA SER A 76 -17.02 6.60 1.98
C SER A 76 -17.90 7.85 1.85
N GLN A 77 -17.96 8.43 0.65
CA GLN A 77 -18.90 9.53 0.36
C GLN A 77 -20.36 9.13 0.59
N SER A 78 -20.68 7.84 0.46
CA SER A 78 -22.00 7.28 0.72
C SER A 78 -22.26 6.95 2.19
N GLY A 79 -21.33 7.29 3.10
CA GLY A 79 -21.47 7.04 4.54
C GLY A 79 -21.07 5.62 4.99
N ASN A 80 -20.57 4.77 4.09
CA ASN A 80 -20.21 3.40 4.44
C ASN A 80 -18.81 3.34 5.05
N GLU A 81 -18.68 2.69 6.20
CA GLU A 81 -17.40 2.43 6.83
C GLU A 81 -16.62 1.34 6.08
N TYR A 82 -15.32 1.58 5.91
CA TYR A 82 -14.36 0.62 5.38
C TYR A 82 -13.00 0.87 6.02
N MET A 83 -12.14 -0.14 6.03
CA MET A 83 -10.74 0.02 6.38
C MET A 83 -9.90 0.02 5.13
N SER A 84 -8.83 0.79 5.10
CA SER A 84 -7.84 0.76 4.01
C SER A 84 -6.45 0.91 4.59
N GLY A 85 -5.48 0.29 3.94
CA GLY A 85 -4.09 0.38 4.34
C GLY A 85 -3.27 -0.69 3.65
N TYR A 86 -2.22 -1.15 4.31
CA TYR A 86 -1.25 -2.04 3.69
C TYR A 86 -0.71 -3.11 4.62
N ILE A 87 -0.16 -4.15 4.02
CA ILE A 87 0.69 -5.14 4.67
C ILE A 87 2.08 -5.09 4.01
N ASP A 88 3.11 -4.92 4.81
CA ASP A 88 4.51 -5.03 4.38
C ASP A 88 4.83 -6.50 4.09
N SER A 89 5.43 -6.75 2.93
CA SER A 89 5.82 -8.09 2.56
C SER A 89 6.93 -8.10 1.51
N PRO A 90 7.99 -8.90 1.72
CA PRO A 90 9.15 -8.95 0.85
C PRO A 90 8.87 -9.63 -0.51
N ILE A 91 7.73 -10.31 -0.64
CA ILE A 91 7.39 -11.05 -1.86
C ILE A 91 6.81 -10.15 -2.96
N PHE A 92 6.32 -8.95 -2.60
CA PHE A 92 5.75 -8.00 -3.55
C PHE A 92 6.81 -7.00 -3.98
N SER A 93 6.86 -6.69 -5.27
CA SER A 93 7.87 -5.80 -5.85
C SER A 93 7.91 -4.38 -5.26
N GLY A 94 6.79 -3.91 -4.69
CA GLY A 94 6.69 -2.64 -3.98
C GLY A 94 6.96 -2.71 -2.48
N GLY A 95 7.36 -3.88 -1.95
CA GLY A 95 7.57 -4.14 -0.53
C GLY A 95 6.30 -4.20 0.31
N ARG A 96 5.13 -3.98 -0.30
CA ARG A 96 3.82 -3.97 0.37
C ARG A 96 2.69 -4.37 -0.57
N ILE A 97 1.60 -4.81 0.04
CA ILE A 97 0.30 -5.03 -0.60
C ILE A 97 -0.72 -4.07 0.01
N GLU A 98 -1.38 -3.28 -0.83
CA GLU A 98 -2.48 -2.40 -0.42
C GLU A 98 -3.77 -3.23 -0.33
N ILE A 99 -4.50 -3.08 0.77
CA ILE A 99 -5.73 -3.82 1.05
C ILE A 99 -6.85 -2.88 1.47
N ILE A 100 -8.07 -3.28 1.13
CA ILE A 100 -9.30 -2.64 1.60
C ILE A 100 -10.15 -3.70 2.29
N CYS A 101 -10.70 -3.35 3.44
CA CYS A 101 -11.67 -4.16 4.17
C CYS A 101 -13.03 -3.48 4.18
N PHE A 102 -14.08 -4.17 3.74
CA PHE A 102 -15.45 -3.64 3.71
C PHE A 102 -16.42 -4.63 4.35
N LYS A 103 -17.61 -4.16 4.69
CA LYS A 103 -18.64 -4.99 5.33
C LYS A 103 -19.00 -6.21 4.45
N PRO A 104 -19.34 -7.36 5.06
CA PRO A 104 -19.77 -8.54 4.33
C PRO A 104 -20.97 -8.24 3.43
N TYR A 105 -21.07 -9.00 2.33
CA TYR A 105 -22.28 -9.01 1.51
C TYR A 105 -23.39 -9.79 2.23
N ALA A 106 -24.64 -9.65 1.77
CA ALA A 106 -25.80 -10.26 2.43
C ALA A 106 -25.76 -11.80 2.45
N ASP A 107 -25.04 -12.40 1.51
CA ASP A 107 -24.86 -13.84 1.32
C ASP A 107 -23.59 -14.40 1.98
N ASP A 108 -22.72 -13.54 2.52
CA ASP A 108 -21.53 -13.99 3.22
C ASP A 108 -21.88 -14.64 4.57
N ASN A 109 -20.95 -15.46 5.08
CA ASN A 109 -21.11 -16.08 6.40
C ASN A 109 -21.26 -14.99 7.49
N PRO A 110 -22.26 -15.07 8.38
CA PRO A 110 -22.53 -14.04 9.39
C PRO A 110 -21.39 -13.88 10.42
N ALA A 111 -20.49 -14.84 10.54
CA ALA A 111 -19.30 -14.71 11.38
C ALA A 111 -18.23 -13.76 10.79
N ILE A 112 -18.31 -13.45 9.50
CA ILE A 112 -17.42 -12.50 8.83
C ILE A 112 -17.83 -11.08 9.19
N LEU A 113 -16.91 -10.33 9.77
CA LEU A 113 -17.11 -8.92 10.10
C LEU A 113 -16.66 -7.99 8.98
N TRP A 114 -15.63 -8.41 8.23
CA TRP A 114 -15.10 -7.66 7.09
C TRP A 114 -14.56 -8.61 6.03
N ASN A 115 -14.83 -8.32 4.77
CA ASN A 115 -14.15 -8.93 3.63
C ASN A 115 -12.88 -8.15 3.30
N ILE A 116 -11.82 -8.86 2.92
CA ILE A 116 -10.55 -8.25 2.49
C ILE A 116 -10.44 -8.38 0.98
N ILE A 117 -10.14 -7.27 0.30
CA ILE A 117 -9.78 -7.24 -1.12
C ILE A 117 -8.39 -6.67 -1.30
N TRP A 118 -7.72 -7.15 -2.35
CA TRP A 118 -6.50 -6.53 -2.85
C TRP A 118 -6.86 -5.28 -3.67
N GLU A 119 -6.26 -4.13 -3.34
CA GLU A 119 -6.20 -2.98 -4.22
C GLU A 119 -4.85 -2.96 -4.95
N PRO A 120 -4.80 -3.03 -6.30
CA PRO A 120 -3.55 -2.86 -7.01
C PRO A 120 -2.99 -1.46 -6.75
N ALA A 121 -1.67 -1.35 -6.57
CA ALA A 121 -1.02 -0.07 -6.36
C ALA A 121 -1.40 0.91 -7.47
N LYS A 122 -1.99 2.04 -7.10
CA LYS A 122 -2.29 3.11 -8.05
C LYS A 122 -0.96 3.60 -8.60
N LYS A 123 -0.73 3.42 -9.90
CA LYS A 123 0.37 4.11 -10.59
C LYS A 123 0.18 5.59 -10.29
N GLN A 124 1.11 6.20 -9.58
CA GLN A 124 1.13 7.65 -9.46
C GLN A 124 1.13 8.19 -10.89
N LYS A 125 0.10 8.96 -11.26
CA LYS A 125 0.22 9.79 -12.44
C LYS A 125 1.37 10.73 -12.10
N GLU A 126 2.50 10.58 -12.80
CA GLU A 126 3.49 11.64 -12.86
C GLU A 126 2.72 12.91 -13.19
N GLN A 127 2.70 13.83 -12.24
CA GLN A 127 2.15 15.14 -12.43
C GLN A 127 3.11 15.82 -13.40
N THR A 128 2.88 15.63 -14.70
CA THR A 128 3.56 16.42 -15.73
C THR A 128 3.09 17.84 -15.51
N THR A 129 3.87 18.60 -14.74
CA THR A 129 3.76 20.05 -14.68
C THR A 129 4.14 20.53 -16.07
N GLN A 130 3.16 20.63 -16.97
CA GLN A 130 3.31 21.38 -18.21
C GLN A 130 3.43 22.85 -17.81
N THR A 131 4.66 23.32 -17.66
CA THR A 131 4.95 24.74 -17.66
C THR A 131 4.52 25.27 -19.02
N ALA A 132 3.37 25.95 -19.06
CA ALA A 132 2.98 26.76 -20.19
C ALA A 132 4.00 27.89 -20.32
N VAL A 133 4.86 27.80 -21.33
CA VAL A 133 5.64 28.95 -21.80
C VAL A 133 4.71 29.74 -22.73
N PRO A 134 4.40 31.02 -22.46
CA PRO A 134 3.60 31.82 -23.37
C PRO A 134 4.39 32.08 -24.66
N ASP A 135 3.72 31.88 -25.79
CA ASP A 135 4.15 32.26 -27.13
C ASP A 135 4.69 33.71 -27.18
N LEU A 136 5.88 33.86 -27.73
CA LEU A 136 6.32 35.09 -28.38
C LEU A 136 6.77 34.73 -29.81
N GLU A 137 5.97 35.22 -30.76
CA GLU A 137 6.17 35.12 -32.21
C GLU A 137 7.48 35.81 -32.71
N PRO A 138 7.91 35.52 -33.94
CA PRO A 138 9.31 35.51 -34.34
C PRO A 138 9.77 36.81 -35.01
N THR A 139 11.02 37.20 -34.77
CA THR A 139 11.74 38.15 -35.64
C THR A 139 13.08 37.56 -36.06
N GLN A 140 13.13 37.07 -37.31
CA GLN A 140 14.40 36.85 -38.01
C GLN A 140 15.00 38.18 -38.45
N PRO A 141 16.34 38.26 -38.51
CA PRO A 141 16.94 38.67 -39.77
C PRO A 141 18.12 37.79 -40.21
N LYS A 142 17.89 37.09 -41.33
CA LYS A 142 18.76 36.93 -42.52
C LYS A 142 20.25 37.33 -42.39
N VAL A 143 21.17 36.34 -42.41
CA VAL A 143 22.52 36.48 -43.03
C VAL A 143 22.95 35.15 -43.67
N THR A 144 23.52 35.27 -44.87
CA THR A 144 23.85 34.31 -45.95
C THR A 144 25.08 33.44 -45.67
N PRO A 145 25.20 32.23 -46.27
CA PRO A 145 26.36 31.35 -46.09
C PRO A 145 27.48 31.64 -47.10
N LYS A 146 28.72 31.83 -46.64
CA LYS A 146 29.96 31.50 -47.36
C LYS A 146 31.20 31.76 -46.49
N ASP A 147 32.21 30.91 -46.71
CA ASP A 147 33.60 30.97 -46.23
C ASP A 147 33.81 30.49 -44.77
N LEU A 148 34.76 29.63 -44.43
CA LEU A 148 35.87 29.02 -45.16
C LEU A 148 36.39 27.82 -44.33
N HIS A 149 37.17 26.96 -45.00
CA HIS A 149 37.80 25.74 -44.50
C HIS A 149 38.69 25.82 -43.24
N SER A 150 38.93 24.60 -42.73
CA SER A 150 40.18 24.06 -42.17
C SER A 150 40.39 24.16 -40.66
N GLY A 151 40.61 23.00 -40.05
CA GLY A 151 40.97 22.83 -38.65
C GLY A 151 40.88 21.36 -38.23
N VAL A 152 41.84 20.58 -38.69
CA VAL A 152 42.14 19.19 -38.28
C VAL A 152 42.66 19.18 -36.83
N ALA A 153 42.66 17.97 -36.22
CA ALA A 153 43.40 17.54 -35.03
C ALA A 153 42.72 17.84 -33.67
N ASP A 154 42.68 16.96 -32.67
CA ASP A 154 43.13 15.58 -32.50
C ASP A 154 42.59 15.10 -31.14
N ASP A 155 42.62 13.79 -30.93
CA ASP A 155 42.40 13.01 -29.73
C ASP A 155 42.55 13.69 -28.37
N SER A 156 41.62 13.39 -27.45
CA SER A 156 41.96 12.67 -26.20
C SER A 156 40.73 12.50 -25.28
N ILE A 157 40.33 11.25 -25.09
CA ILE A 157 39.53 10.79 -23.95
C ILE A 157 40.49 10.43 -22.82
N PRO A 158 40.26 10.87 -21.57
CA PRO A 158 40.74 10.15 -20.40
C PRO A 158 39.58 9.62 -19.54
N PHE A 159 39.64 8.29 -19.37
CA PHE A 159 39.08 7.40 -18.33
C PHE A 159 37.89 7.82 -17.48
#